data_AF-A0A948Z3E3-F1
#
_entry.id   AF-A0A948Z3E3-F1
#
_cell.length_a   1.000
_cell.length_b   1.000
_cell.length_c   1.000
_cell.angle_alpha   90.00
_cell.angle_beta   90.00
_cell.angle_gamma   90.00
#
_symmetry.space_group_name_H-M   'P 1'
#
loop_
_entity.id
_entity.type
_entity.pdbx_description
1 polymer ?
#
loop_
_entity_poly.entity_id
_entity_poly.type
_entity_poly.pdbx_seq_one_letter_code
_entity_poly.pdbx_strand_id
1 'polypeptide(L)'
;MKQIGHTWIALRAIGLIQDDPKTKDLARILSPWAKYSYIGCWLPDMQKFKKGHGIIGNHTFKNAPYTGNNQSRFILPKQKLLDVLDPNLALHDYISAISTLNESWWNQPYKAIQKDGEHLPDCLSSLFDTIADMLLLGDPELDSLVPGSTGYGDYLDPACALTKEHVSTFFFMLSHYIADSFMPCHADKRKLSAFAMDGVHEGWEKHWDKLVGAYFQKNRLENTSDTSTQVIEKAKDLDAILGLTFKTPLTWPDTDNDIWETAIFWCRASFAFSCNVFPIEMYPYDSQEQPLFKEYFTDVKKLAEYDRIVLQSAVYAVASTWKQIWRKFQG
;
A
#
# COMPACT_ATOMS: atom_id res chain seq x y z
N MET A 1 4.47 4.01 -6.69
CA MET A 1 5.76 3.27 -6.79
C MET A 1 5.88 2.72 -8.21
N LYS A 2 7.00 2.15 -8.63
CA LYS A 2 7.09 1.47 -9.94
C LYS A 2 6.66 0.01 -9.88
N GLN A 3 6.40 -0.59 -11.05
CA GLN A 3 5.89 -1.97 -11.19
C GLN A 3 6.69 -2.99 -10.37
N ILE A 4 8.02 -2.92 -10.39
CA ILE A 4 8.90 -3.86 -9.69
C ILE A 4 8.65 -3.78 -8.19
N GLY A 5 8.61 -2.56 -7.63
CA GLY A 5 8.30 -2.31 -6.22
C GLY A 5 6.92 -2.86 -5.82
N HIS A 6 5.86 -2.54 -6.56
CA HIS A 6 4.52 -3.05 -6.28
C HIS A 6 4.45 -4.58 -6.35
N THR A 7 5.12 -5.18 -7.34
CA THR A 7 5.15 -6.64 -7.52
C THR A 7 5.82 -7.31 -6.32
N TRP A 8 6.97 -6.80 -5.89
CA TRP A 8 7.67 -7.33 -4.72
C TRP A 8 6.84 -7.16 -3.42
N ILE A 9 6.19 -6.02 -3.22
CA ILE A 9 5.33 -5.78 -2.05
C ILE A 9 4.21 -6.85 -1.99
N ALA A 10 3.53 -7.09 -3.11
CA ALA A 10 2.48 -8.11 -3.19
C ALA A 10 3.00 -9.52 -2.90
N LEU A 11 4.14 -9.90 -3.51
CA LEU A 11 4.79 -11.20 -3.29
C LEU A 11 5.20 -11.39 -1.83
N ARG A 12 5.80 -10.36 -1.22
CA ARG A 12 6.23 -10.43 0.17
C ARG A 12 5.03 -10.50 1.12
N ALA A 13 3.94 -9.79 0.82
CA ALA A 13 2.69 -9.89 1.56
C ALA A 13 2.09 -11.29 1.51
N ILE A 14 2.12 -11.99 0.36
CA ILE A 14 1.75 -13.42 0.29
C ILE A 14 2.61 -14.23 1.26
N GLY A 15 3.92 -13.96 1.32
CA GLY A 15 4.82 -14.61 2.28
C GLY A 15 4.34 -14.46 3.73
N LEU A 16 3.90 -13.26 4.14
CA LEU A 16 3.36 -13.05 5.49
C LEU A 16 2.03 -13.78 5.72
N ILE A 17 1.18 -13.85 4.69
CA ILE A 17 -0.06 -14.62 4.72
C ILE A 17 0.20 -16.13 4.85
N GLN A 18 1.29 -16.65 4.26
CA GLN A 18 1.71 -18.05 4.42
C GLN A 18 2.23 -18.32 5.85
N ASP A 19 2.96 -17.36 6.41
CA ASP A 19 3.60 -17.50 7.72
C ASP A 19 2.58 -17.36 8.87
N ASP A 20 1.40 -16.76 8.63
CA ASP A 20 0.33 -16.64 9.61
C ASP A 20 -0.62 -17.87 9.59
N PRO A 21 -0.72 -18.62 10.72
CA PRO A 21 -1.51 -19.85 10.76
C PRO A 21 -3.02 -19.64 10.56
N LYS A 22 -3.54 -18.42 10.76
CA LYS A 22 -4.97 -18.09 10.60
C LYS A 22 -5.37 -17.78 9.16
N THR A 23 -4.41 -17.70 8.25
CA THR A 23 -4.62 -17.32 6.84
C THR A 23 -4.13 -18.38 5.85
N LYS A 24 -3.96 -19.64 6.28
CA LYS A 24 -3.46 -20.73 5.42
C LYS A 24 -4.30 -20.94 4.17
N ASP A 25 -5.63 -20.92 4.27
CA ASP A 25 -6.50 -21.11 3.10
C ASP A 25 -6.52 -19.89 2.18
N LEU A 26 -6.43 -18.66 2.73
CA LEU A 26 -6.16 -17.48 1.92
C LEU A 26 -4.82 -17.61 1.17
N ALA A 27 -3.79 -18.15 1.82
CA ALA A 27 -2.51 -18.42 1.17
C ALA A 27 -2.65 -19.42 0.02
N ARG A 28 -3.53 -20.43 0.15
CA ARG A 28 -3.84 -21.40 -0.92
C ARG A 28 -4.60 -20.77 -2.09
N ILE A 29 -5.37 -19.70 -1.86
CA ILE A 29 -6.00 -18.90 -2.92
C ILE A 29 -4.94 -18.11 -3.67
N LEU A 30 -4.06 -17.38 -2.97
CA LEU A 30 -3.16 -16.38 -3.56
C LEU A 30 -1.84 -16.96 -4.10
N SER A 31 -1.21 -17.89 -3.39
CA SER A 31 0.14 -18.37 -3.69
C SER A 31 0.30 -18.97 -5.08
N PRO A 32 -0.66 -19.75 -5.64
CA PRO A 32 -0.53 -20.27 -7.00
C PRO A 32 -0.30 -19.18 -8.05
N TRP A 33 -0.83 -17.98 -7.82
CA TRP A 33 -0.81 -16.85 -8.76
C TRP A 33 0.33 -15.87 -8.53
N ALA A 34 1.24 -16.14 -7.59
CA ALA A 34 2.30 -15.22 -7.21
C ALA A 34 3.16 -14.76 -8.40
N LYS A 35 3.51 -15.67 -9.32
CA LYS A 35 4.27 -15.36 -10.55
C LYS A 35 3.58 -14.34 -11.47
N TYR A 36 2.26 -14.21 -11.38
CA TYR A 36 1.43 -13.29 -12.17
C TYR A 36 1.06 -12.00 -11.42
N SER A 37 1.56 -11.81 -10.19
CA SER A 37 1.27 -10.63 -9.36
C SER A 37 1.54 -9.29 -10.05
N TYR A 38 2.55 -9.23 -10.93
CA TYR A 38 2.90 -8.05 -11.73
C TYR A 38 1.76 -7.53 -12.62
N ILE A 39 0.77 -8.38 -12.93
CA ILE A 39 -0.42 -7.99 -13.71
C ILE A 39 -1.30 -7.14 -12.80
N GLY A 40 -1.85 -7.74 -11.75
CA GLY A 40 -2.83 -7.08 -10.88
C GLY A 40 -2.27 -5.82 -10.21
N CYS A 41 -1.03 -5.88 -9.71
CA CYS A 41 -0.41 -4.74 -9.02
C CYS A 41 -0.01 -3.59 -9.95
N TRP A 42 -0.12 -3.76 -11.27
CA TRP A 42 0.21 -2.72 -12.25
C TRP A 42 -0.99 -2.26 -13.08
N LEU A 43 -2.11 -2.99 -13.05
CA LEU A 43 -3.35 -2.60 -13.73
C LEU A 43 -3.73 -1.14 -13.44
N PRO A 44 -3.73 -0.64 -12.18
CA PRO A 44 -4.08 0.75 -11.89
C PRO A 44 -3.27 1.78 -12.66
N ASP A 45 -2.02 1.45 -13.01
CA ASP A 45 -1.11 2.35 -13.68
C ASP A 45 -1.13 2.27 -15.20
N MET A 46 -1.80 1.25 -15.75
CA MET A 46 -1.93 1.09 -17.19
C MET A 46 -2.85 2.16 -17.79
N GLN A 47 -2.40 2.80 -18.86
CA GLN A 47 -3.17 3.85 -19.56
C GLN A 47 -4.59 3.39 -19.96
N LYS A 48 -4.76 2.11 -20.30
CA LYS A 48 -6.07 1.55 -20.64
C LYS A 48 -7.01 1.45 -19.44
N PHE A 49 -6.48 1.17 -18.25
CA PHE A 49 -7.25 1.14 -17.02
C PHE A 49 -7.75 2.55 -16.69
N LYS A 50 -6.92 3.57 -16.94
CA LYS A 50 -7.26 4.99 -16.78
C LYS A 50 -8.31 5.54 -17.77
N LYS A 51 -8.85 4.72 -18.69
CA LYS A 51 -9.91 5.12 -19.65
C LYS A 51 -11.28 5.35 -19.00
N GLY A 52 -11.48 4.93 -17.75
CA GLY A 52 -12.70 5.16 -16.97
C GLY A 52 -13.03 6.64 -16.67
N HIS A 53 -12.22 7.59 -17.16
CA HIS A 53 -12.26 9.04 -16.90
C HIS A 53 -11.94 9.42 -15.46
N GLY A 54 -11.19 10.52 -15.29
CA GLY A 54 -11.04 11.27 -14.04
C GLY A 54 -10.64 10.43 -12.83
N ILE A 55 -11.62 9.79 -12.21
CA ILE A 55 -11.75 9.14 -10.89
C ILE A 55 -10.62 8.17 -10.49
N ILE A 56 -9.95 7.49 -11.43
CA ILE A 56 -8.89 6.50 -11.16
C ILE A 56 -7.50 6.89 -11.71
N GLY A 57 -7.33 8.15 -12.12
CA GLY A 57 -6.16 8.57 -12.90
C GLY A 57 -4.84 8.67 -12.11
N ASN A 58 -4.88 9.18 -10.87
CA ASN A 58 -3.71 9.54 -10.08
C ASN A 58 -3.92 9.05 -8.64
N HIS A 59 -3.68 7.77 -8.36
CA HIS A 59 -3.81 7.09 -7.06
C HIS A 59 -3.00 7.75 -5.93
N THR A 60 -3.41 8.95 -5.52
CA THR A 60 -2.69 9.82 -4.58
C THR A 60 -3.68 10.44 -3.61
N PHE A 61 -3.17 10.92 -2.48
CA PHE A 61 -3.96 11.60 -1.45
C PHE A 61 -3.15 12.77 -0.88
N LYS A 62 -3.03 13.84 -1.68
CA LYS A 62 -2.06 14.92 -1.43
C LYS A 62 -2.58 15.97 -0.46
N ASN A 63 -2.05 15.93 0.76
CA ASN A 63 -2.37 16.85 1.84
C ASN A 63 -1.71 18.22 1.66
N ALA A 64 -2.44 19.26 2.08
CA ALA A 64 -1.96 20.64 2.16
C ALA A 64 -2.68 21.41 3.29
N PRO A 65 -2.11 22.52 3.79
CA PRO A 65 -2.77 23.39 4.76
C PRO A 65 -4.17 23.78 4.30
N TYR A 66 -5.13 23.79 5.21
CA TYR A 66 -6.52 24.09 4.90
C TYR A 66 -7.09 25.17 5.81
N THR A 67 -7.54 26.26 5.22
CA THR A 67 -8.09 27.44 5.93
C THR A 67 -9.59 27.64 5.68
N GLY A 68 -10.26 26.66 5.07
CA GLY A 68 -11.68 26.76 4.73
C GLY A 68 -12.62 26.39 5.89
N ASN A 69 -13.93 26.36 5.58
CA ASN A 69 -14.97 26.01 6.55
C ASN A 69 -14.73 24.63 7.17
N ASN A 70 -15.07 24.48 8.46
CA ASN A 70 -14.91 23.25 9.26
C ASN A 70 -13.45 22.74 9.34
N GLN A 71 -12.47 23.64 9.30
CA GLN A 71 -11.04 23.28 9.37
C GLN A 71 -10.66 22.40 10.57
N SER A 72 -11.37 22.53 11.70
CA SER A 72 -11.15 21.70 12.90
C SER A 72 -11.28 20.21 12.64
N ARG A 73 -12.07 19.78 11.65
CA ARG A 73 -12.22 18.37 11.25
C ARG A 73 -10.98 17.79 10.57
N PHE A 74 -10.09 18.66 10.08
CA PHE A 74 -8.87 18.31 9.36
C PHE A 74 -7.62 18.41 10.25
N ILE A 75 -7.81 18.61 11.55
CA ILE A 75 -6.76 18.52 12.56
C ILE A 75 -6.68 17.07 13.02
N LEU A 76 -5.47 16.50 12.99
CA LEU A 76 -5.22 15.15 13.47
C LEU A 76 -4.03 15.19 14.44
N PRO A 77 -4.29 15.24 15.76
CA PRO A 77 -3.24 15.22 16.77
C PRO A 77 -2.37 13.97 16.65
N LYS A 78 -1.08 14.10 16.99
CA LYS A 78 -0.10 12.99 16.93
C LYS A 78 -0.60 11.73 17.64
N GLN A 79 -1.09 11.87 18.87
CA GLN A 79 -1.58 10.72 19.65
C GLN A 79 -2.76 10.03 18.97
N LYS A 80 -3.73 10.81 18.48
CA LYS A 80 -4.88 10.24 17.75
C LYS A 80 -4.46 9.48 16.50
N LEU A 81 -3.44 9.94 15.78
CA LEU A 81 -2.89 9.21 14.64
C LEU A 81 -2.23 7.90 15.09
N LEU A 82 -1.44 7.91 16.17
CA LEU A 82 -0.81 6.71 16.71
C LEU A 82 -1.84 5.68 17.20
N ASP A 83 -2.92 6.13 17.84
CA ASP A 83 -3.98 5.26 18.37
C ASP A 83 -4.71 4.47 17.26
N VAL A 84 -4.75 5.00 16.03
CA VAL A 84 -5.46 4.38 14.88
C VAL A 84 -4.52 3.71 13.88
N LEU A 85 -3.21 3.95 13.96
CA LEU A 85 -2.23 3.23 13.15
C LEU A 85 -1.91 1.89 13.78
N ASP A 86 -1.70 0.86 12.95
CA ASP A 86 -1.26 -0.44 13.48
C ASP A 86 0.16 -0.28 14.07
N PRO A 87 0.38 -0.63 15.36
CA PRO A 87 1.67 -0.50 16.03
C PRO A 87 2.76 -1.45 15.49
N ASN A 88 2.43 -2.30 14.52
CA ASN A 88 3.38 -3.17 13.84
C ASN A 88 3.89 -2.57 12.50
N LEU A 89 3.39 -1.39 12.11
CA LEU A 89 3.95 -0.60 11.02
C LEU A 89 5.22 0.11 11.52
N ALA A 90 6.33 -0.02 10.79
CA ALA A 90 7.55 0.75 11.07
C ALA A 90 7.29 2.28 11.03
N LEU A 91 6.31 2.70 10.23
CA LEU A 91 5.85 4.08 10.18
C LEU A 91 5.22 4.53 11.51
N HIS A 92 4.51 3.67 12.23
CA HIS A 92 3.98 4.01 13.56
C HIS A 92 5.13 4.35 14.52
N ASP A 93 6.16 3.50 14.61
CA ASP A 93 7.30 3.71 15.49
C ASP A 93 8.08 4.98 15.12
N TYR A 94 8.25 5.22 13.82
CA TYR A 94 8.84 6.45 13.34
C TYR A 94 8.02 7.68 13.76
N ILE A 95 6.71 7.70 13.52
CA ILE A 95 5.85 8.82 13.92
C ILE A 95 5.89 9.02 15.44
N SER A 96 5.94 7.94 16.23
CA SER A 96 6.08 8.03 17.68
C SER A 96 7.39 8.74 18.08
N ALA A 97 8.50 8.39 17.42
CA ALA A 97 9.83 8.91 17.73
C ALA A 97 10.13 10.31 17.17
N ILE A 98 9.47 10.77 16.08
CA ILE A 98 9.78 12.08 15.51
C ILE A 98 9.43 13.23 16.47
N SER A 99 10.38 14.12 16.65
CA SER A 99 10.29 15.31 17.51
C SER A 99 10.42 16.64 16.75
N THR A 100 10.82 16.57 15.48
CA THR A 100 10.98 17.70 14.56
C THR A 100 9.64 18.34 14.17
N LEU A 101 8.57 17.54 14.07
CA LEU A 101 7.21 18.04 13.90
C LEU A 101 6.64 18.41 15.26
N ASN A 102 6.59 19.71 15.55
CA ASN A 102 6.13 20.25 16.82
C ASN A 102 4.59 20.21 16.95
N GLU A 103 4.10 20.55 18.15
CA GLU A 103 2.67 20.58 18.45
C GLU A 103 1.87 21.52 17.52
N SER A 104 2.47 22.64 17.11
CA SER A 104 1.82 23.55 16.15
C SER A 104 1.58 22.88 14.80
N TRP A 105 2.50 22.03 14.33
CA TRP A 105 2.32 21.27 13.09
C TRP A 105 1.18 20.25 13.22
N TRP A 106 1.13 19.51 14.33
CA TRP A 106 0.08 18.50 14.57
C TRP A 106 -1.31 19.09 14.75
N ASN A 107 -1.38 20.31 15.28
CA ASN A 107 -2.63 21.05 15.46
C ASN A 107 -3.03 21.88 14.21
N GLN A 108 -2.22 21.85 13.15
CA GLN A 108 -2.56 22.53 11.90
C GLN A 108 -3.57 21.71 11.09
N PRO A 109 -4.63 22.33 10.55
CA PRO A 109 -5.57 21.66 9.67
C PRO A 109 -4.93 21.36 8.31
N TYR A 110 -5.00 20.10 7.89
CA TYR A 110 -4.53 19.68 6.58
C TYR A 110 -5.59 18.85 5.87
N LYS A 111 -5.89 19.24 4.64
CA LYS A 111 -6.88 18.58 3.80
C LYS A 111 -6.23 18.08 2.53
N ALA A 112 -6.56 16.86 2.12
CA ALA A 112 -6.22 16.40 0.79
C ALA A 112 -7.02 17.20 -0.25
N ILE A 113 -6.32 17.79 -1.23
CA ILE A 113 -6.97 18.48 -2.35
C ILE A 113 -7.01 17.50 -3.50
N GLN A 114 -8.10 16.75 -3.57
CA GLN A 114 -8.31 15.73 -4.58
C GLN A 114 -8.88 16.37 -5.84
N LYS A 115 -8.19 16.19 -6.97
CA LYS A 115 -8.81 16.33 -8.29
C LYS A 115 -9.50 15.02 -8.66
N ASP A 116 -10.37 15.05 -9.66
CA ASP A 116 -10.87 13.84 -10.30
C ASP A 116 -9.69 12.91 -10.60
N GLY A 117 -9.65 11.76 -9.92
CA GLY A 117 -8.54 10.81 -10.04
C GLY A 117 -7.69 10.58 -8.82
N GLU A 118 -7.78 11.47 -7.84
CA GLU A 118 -6.93 11.49 -6.65
C GLU A 118 -7.69 10.94 -5.44
N HIS A 119 -8.30 9.76 -5.62
CA HIS A 119 -9.25 9.14 -4.70
C HIS A 119 -8.75 7.80 -4.17
N LEU A 120 -7.51 7.78 -3.66
CA LEU A 120 -6.88 6.54 -3.21
C LEU A 120 -7.71 5.79 -2.12
N PRO A 121 -8.24 6.45 -1.07
CA PRO A 121 -9.13 5.79 -0.10
C PRO A 121 -10.40 5.20 -0.71
N ASP A 122 -11.03 5.89 -1.68
CA ASP A 122 -12.25 5.40 -2.34
C ASP A 122 -11.98 4.14 -3.19
N CYS A 123 -10.83 4.11 -3.88
CA CYS A 123 -10.39 2.93 -4.63
C CYS A 123 -10.16 1.73 -3.70
N LEU A 124 -9.51 1.96 -2.55
CA LEU A 124 -9.28 0.92 -1.54
C LEU A 124 -10.58 0.37 -0.98
N SER A 125 -11.52 1.24 -0.61
CA SER A 125 -12.84 0.83 -0.10
C SER A 125 -13.61 0.00 -1.12
N SER A 126 -13.66 0.48 -2.36
CA SER A 126 -14.33 -0.23 -3.47
C SER A 126 -13.75 -1.62 -3.70
N LEU A 127 -12.43 -1.75 -3.73
CA LEU A 127 -11.76 -3.04 -3.94
C LEU A 127 -11.90 -3.97 -2.74
N PHE A 128 -11.84 -3.45 -1.53
CA PHE A 128 -11.98 -4.23 -0.31
C PHE A 128 -13.32 -4.95 -0.25
N ASP A 129 -14.41 -4.24 -0.53
CA ASP A 129 -15.76 -4.84 -0.56
C ASP A 129 -15.95 -5.71 -1.81
N THR A 130 -15.45 -5.28 -2.98
CA THR A 130 -15.50 -6.11 -4.20
C THR A 130 -14.84 -7.48 -3.98
N ILE A 131 -13.66 -7.52 -3.35
CA ILE A 131 -12.97 -8.79 -3.09
C ILE A 131 -13.77 -9.66 -2.13
N ALA A 132 -14.38 -9.07 -1.09
CA ALA A 132 -15.24 -9.81 -0.18
C ALA A 132 -16.42 -10.46 -0.92
N ASP A 133 -17.09 -9.70 -1.80
CA ASP A 133 -18.18 -10.21 -2.63
C ASP A 133 -17.68 -11.30 -3.60
N MET A 134 -16.51 -11.11 -4.20
CA MET A 134 -15.93 -12.10 -5.11
C MET A 134 -15.63 -13.44 -4.43
N LEU A 135 -15.24 -13.41 -3.14
CA LEU A 135 -15.05 -14.63 -2.35
C LEU A 135 -16.36 -15.37 -2.07
N LEU A 136 -17.48 -14.65 -1.94
CA LEU A 136 -18.83 -15.23 -1.78
C LEU A 136 -19.33 -15.89 -3.08
N LEU A 137 -18.89 -15.40 -4.23
CA LEU A 137 -19.34 -15.85 -5.56
C LEU A 137 -18.39 -16.87 -6.21
N GLY A 138 -17.63 -17.59 -5.38
CA GLY A 138 -16.60 -18.51 -5.83
C GLY A 138 -17.14 -19.79 -6.49
N ASP A 139 -16.33 -20.37 -7.37
CA ASP A 139 -16.51 -21.75 -7.81
C ASP A 139 -16.35 -22.75 -6.64
N PRO A 140 -16.72 -24.03 -6.79
CA PRO A 140 -16.62 -24.99 -5.70
C PRO A 140 -15.21 -25.15 -5.11
N GLU A 141 -14.15 -24.91 -5.90
CA GLU A 141 -12.78 -24.97 -5.40
C GLU A 141 -12.47 -23.77 -4.50
N LEU A 142 -12.85 -22.56 -4.91
CA LEU A 142 -12.68 -21.35 -4.13
C LEU A 142 -13.55 -21.35 -2.87
N ASP A 143 -14.85 -21.66 -2.97
CA ASP A 143 -15.78 -21.68 -1.83
C ASP A 143 -15.33 -22.67 -0.76
N SER A 144 -14.78 -23.83 -1.14
CA SER A 144 -14.22 -24.82 -0.20
C SER A 144 -13.08 -24.30 0.68
N LEU A 145 -12.46 -23.18 0.29
CA LEU A 145 -11.38 -22.54 1.05
C LEU A 145 -11.90 -21.41 1.94
N VAL A 146 -13.05 -20.80 1.63
CA VAL A 146 -13.61 -19.65 2.36
C VAL A 146 -14.26 -20.14 3.67
N PRO A 147 -13.85 -19.61 4.84
CA PRO A 147 -14.40 -20.00 6.13
C PRO A 147 -15.90 -19.77 6.18
N GLY A 148 -16.61 -20.70 6.79
CA GLY A 148 -18.05 -20.55 6.98
C GLY A 148 -18.89 -20.68 5.71
N SER A 149 -18.35 -21.28 4.62
CA SER A 149 -19.04 -21.80 3.42
C SER A 149 -20.41 -21.19 3.21
N THR A 150 -20.51 -20.27 2.26
CA THR A 150 -21.70 -19.42 2.12
C THR A 150 -22.91 -20.18 1.56
N GLY A 151 -22.67 -21.36 0.97
CA GLY A 151 -23.70 -22.16 0.32
C GLY A 151 -24.26 -21.50 -0.95
N TYR A 152 -23.68 -20.37 -1.40
CA TYR A 152 -24.11 -19.69 -2.62
C TYR A 152 -23.76 -20.46 -3.89
N GLY A 153 -22.79 -21.38 -3.84
CA GLY A 153 -22.41 -22.21 -4.98
C GLY A 153 -23.57 -22.97 -5.62
N ASP A 154 -24.54 -23.44 -4.81
CA ASP A 154 -25.73 -24.15 -5.30
C ASP A 154 -26.74 -23.21 -6.01
N TYR A 155 -26.64 -21.90 -5.80
CA TYR A 155 -27.50 -20.88 -6.39
C TYR A 155 -26.85 -20.17 -7.60
N LEU A 156 -25.56 -20.39 -7.83
CA LEU A 156 -24.81 -19.76 -8.90
C LEU A 156 -24.80 -20.64 -10.15
N ASP A 157 -25.08 -20.02 -11.31
CA ASP A 157 -24.74 -20.65 -12.58
C ASP A 157 -23.21 -20.87 -12.60
N PRO A 158 -22.71 -22.10 -12.85
CA PRO A 158 -21.27 -22.37 -12.91
C PRO A 158 -20.51 -21.48 -13.90
N ALA A 159 -21.18 -20.97 -14.95
CA ALA A 159 -20.58 -20.04 -15.90
C ALA A 159 -20.37 -18.62 -15.33
N CYS A 160 -21.03 -18.29 -14.22
CA CYS A 160 -20.94 -17.02 -13.52
C CYS A 160 -20.05 -17.08 -12.26
N ALA A 161 -19.59 -18.27 -11.86
CA ALA A 161 -18.76 -18.46 -10.69
C ALA A 161 -17.34 -17.91 -10.89
N LEU A 162 -16.75 -17.39 -9.81
CA LEU A 162 -15.42 -16.78 -9.83
C LEU A 162 -14.35 -17.77 -9.38
N THR A 163 -13.20 -17.75 -10.06
CA THR A 163 -12.07 -18.62 -9.75
C THR A 163 -11.10 -17.92 -8.78
N LYS A 164 -10.21 -18.70 -8.16
CA LYS A 164 -9.08 -18.16 -7.38
C LYS A 164 -8.23 -17.15 -8.15
N GLU A 165 -8.09 -17.32 -9.47
CA GLU A 165 -7.32 -16.41 -10.34
C GLU A 165 -7.94 -15.02 -10.38
N HIS A 166 -9.27 -14.98 -10.59
CA HIS A 166 -10.02 -13.72 -10.64
C HIS A 166 -9.86 -12.97 -9.31
N VAL A 167 -10.09 -13.63 -8.18
CA VAL A 167 -9.98 -12.97 -6.86
C VAL A 167 -8.54 -12.53 -6.57
N SER A 168 -7.55 -13.37 -6.89
CA SER A 168 -6.13 -13.04 -6.65
C SER A 168 -5.70 -11.79 -7.42
N THR A 169 -6.20 -11.61 -8.65
CA THR A 169 -5.92 -10.40 -9.44
C THR A 169 -6.40 -9.13 -8.73
N PHE A 170 -7.56 -9.17 -8.09
CA PHE A 170 -8.09 -8.03 -7.34
C PHE A 170 -7.34 -7.80 -6.02
N PHE A 171 -6.90 -8.85 -5.32
CA PHE A 171 -6.00 -8.70 -4.17
C PHE A 171 -4.68 -8.01 -4.57
N PHE A 172 -4.08 -8.40 -5.70
CA PHE A 172 -2.87 -7.75 -6.21
C PHE A 172 -3.13 -6.30 -6.64
N MET A 173 -4.28 -6.02 -7.23
CA MET A 173 -4.68 -4.64 -7.54
C MET A 173 -4.88 -3.81 -6.27
N LEU A 174 -5.51 -4.35 -5.23
CA LEU A 174 -5.64 -3.69 -3.93
C LEU A 174 -4.27 -3.35 -3.34
N SER A 175 -3.28 -4.26 -3.45
CA SER A 175 -1.94 -4.02 -2.92
C SER A 175 -1.23 -2.80 -3.52
N HIS A 176 -1.54 -2.45 -4.77
CA HIS A 176 -1.01 -1.26 -5.42
C HIS A 176 -1.43 0.01 -4.67
N TYR A 177 -2.73 0.18 -4.47
CA TYR A 177 -3.29 1.34 -3.78
C TYR A 177 -2.87 1.40 -2.31
N ILE A 178 -2.71 0.25 -1.64
CA ILE A 178 -2.19 0.22 -0.26
C ILE A 178 -0.75 0.73 -0.28
N ALA A 179 0.12 0.20 -1.15
CA ALA A 179 1.52 0.60 -1.24
C ALA A 179 1.69 2.10 -1.51
N ASP A 180 0.87 2.68 -2.38
CA ASP A 180 0.92 4.11 -2.69
C ASP A 180 0.45 5.00 -1.53
N SER A 181 -0.35 4.47 -0.59
CA SER A 181 -0.64 5.17 0.67
C SER A 181 0.63 5.49 1.48
N PHE A 182 1.67 4.65 1.33
CA PHE A 182 2.94 4.78 2.02
C PHE A 182 4.01 5.50 1.20
N MET A 183 3.74 5.86 -0.05
CA MET A 183 4.65 6.66 -0.87
C MET A 183 4.61 8.14 -0.42
N PRO A 184 5.69 8.71 0.14
CA PRO A 184 5.65 10.07 0.71
C PRO A 184 5.22 11.13 -0.32
N CYS A 185 5.68 11.00 -1.56
CA CYS A 185 5.34 11.93 -2.64
C CYS A 185 3.87 11.84 -3.11
N HIS A 186 3.17 10.77 -2.77
CA HIS A 186 1.74 10.60 -3.07
C HIS A 186 0.85 11.21 -1.99
N ALA A 187 1.40 11.46 -0.81
CA ALA A 187 0.69 12.04 0.34
C ALA A 187 0.88 13.56 0.49
N ASP A 188 1.83 14.14 -0.24
CA ASP A 188 2.29 15.53 -0.08
C ASP A 188 2.05 16.38 -1.34
N LYS A 189 1.37 17.52 -1.19
CA LYS A 189 1.02 18.40 -2.31
C LYS A 189 2.17 19.30 -2.79
N ARG A 190 3.25 19.43 -2.03
CA ARG A 190 4.37 20.33 -2.38
C ARG A 190 5.00 19.94 -3.71
N LYS A 191 5.53 20.94 -4.44
CA LYS A 191 6.04 20.75 -5.81
C LYS A 191 7.26 19.82 -5.87
N LEU A 192 8.00 19.66 -4.78
CA LEU A 192 9.09 18.68 -4.64
C LEU A 192 8.62 17.23 -4.85
N SER A 193 7.35 16.94 -4.56
CA SER A 193 6.70 15.63 -4.74
C SER A 193 6.11 15.43 -6.15
N ALA A 194 6.32 16.39 -7.05
CA ALA A 194 5.93 16.27 -8.44
C ALA A 194 6.87 15.31 -9.19
N PHE A 195 6.34 14.70 -10.24
CA PHE A 195 7.14 13.86 -11.12
C PHE A 195 7.99 14.75 -12.03
N ALA A 196 9.25 14.92 -11.68
CA ALA A 196 10.26 15.62 -12.47
C ALA A 196 11.45 14.69 -12.70
N MET A 197 12.12 14.84 -13.84
CA MET A 197 13.27 14.02 -14.19
C MET A 197 14.35 14.14 -13.10
N ASP A 198 14.71 13.01 -12.51
CA ASP A 198 15.67 12.88 -11.41
C ASP A 198 15.33 13.66 -10.11
N GLY A 199 14.12 14.23 -10.04
CA GLY A 199 13.55 14.78 -8.82
C GLY A 199 13.26 13.68 -7.79
N VAL A 200 12.91 14.07 -6.56
CA VAL A 200 12.67 13.15 -5.44
C VAL A 200 11.75 11.99 -5.81
N HIS A 201 10.58 12.26 -6.39
CA HIS A 201 9.59 11.21 -6.68
C HIS A 201 10.17 10.13 -7.61
N GLU A 202 10.63 10.51 -8.80
CA GLU A 202 11.17 9.55 -9.77
C GLU A 202 12.46 8.89 -9.26
N GLY A 203 13.32 9.66 -8.59
CA GLY A 203 14.57 9.18 -8.03
C GLY A 203 14.37 8.12 -6.95
N TRP A 204 13.39 8.30 -6.07
CA TRP A 204 13.08 7.34 -5.01
C TRP A 204 12.50 6.04 -5.59
N GLU A 205 11.60 6.13 -6.57
CA GLU A 205 11.09 4.94 -7.24
C GLU A 205 12.19 4.17 -7.99
N LYS A 206 13.07 4.88 -8.72
CA LYS A 206 14.24 4.27 -9.38
C LYS A 206 15.19 3.63 -8.36
N HIS A 207 15.31 4.20 -7.16
CA HIS A 207 16.11 3.66 -6.08
C HIS A 207 15.53 2.36 -5.54
N TRP A 208 14.22 2.32 -5.25
CA TRP A 208 13.55 1.09 -4.82
C TRP A 208 13.57 -0.01 -5.89
N ASP A 209 13.39 0.32 -7.18
CA ASP A 209 13.51 -0.66 -8.26
C ASP A 209 14.90 -1.34 -8.28
N LYS A 210 15.96 -0.60 -7.93
CA LYS A 210 17.32 -1.15 -7.85
C LYS A 210 17.51 -2.01 -6.59
N LEU A 211 16.97 -1.57 -5.46
CA LEU A 211 17.04 -2.29 -4.20
C LEU A 211 16.29 -3.63 -4.27
N VAL A 212 15.07 -3.61 -4.82
CA VAL A 212 14.24 -4.80 -5.04
C VAL A 212 14.84 -5.68 -6.14
N GLY A 213 15.40 -5.06 -7.18
CA GLY A 213 16.17 -5.75 -8.20
C GLY A 213 15.34 -6.33 -9.35
N ALA A 214 16.04 -6.62 -10.44
CA ALA A 214 15.43 -6.94 -11.72
C ALA A 214 14.67 -8.28 -11.76
N TYR A 215 14.84 -9.15 -10.76
CA TYR A 215 14.15 -10.45 -10.72
C TYR A 215 12.63 -10.31 -10.77
N PHE A 216 12.07 -9.27 -10.13
CA PHE A 216 10.63 -9.02 -10.06
C PHE A 216 10.09 -8.21 -11.24
N GLN A 217 10.89 -8.01 -12.30
CA GLN A 217 10.39 -7.43 -13.54
C GLN A 217 9.44 -8.39 -14.25
N LYS A 218 8.38 -7.84 -14.87
CA LYS A 218 7.40 -8.60 -15.66
C LYS A 218 8.04 -9.65 -16.57
N ASN A 219 8.98 -9.26 -17.42
CA ASN A 219 9.62 -10.17 -18.38
C ASN A 219 10.46 -11.27 -17.72
N ARG A 220 11.02 -11.01 -16.54
CA ARG A 220 11.78 -12.02 -15.77
C ARG A 220 10.83 -13.00 -15.09
N LEU A 221 9.75 -12.49 -14.50
CA LEU A 221 8.70 -13.32 -13.91
C LEU A 221 7.98 -14.14 -14.97
N GLU A 222 7.68 -13.62 -16.16
CA GLU A 222 7.05 -14.41 -17.23
C GLU A 222 7.92 -15.59 -17.67
N ASN A 223 9.23 -15.36 -17.80
CA ASN A 223 10.16 -16.33 -18.38
C ASN A 223 10.92 -17.20 -17.37
N THR A 224 10.74 -17.00 -16.06
CA THR A 224 11.43 -17.83 -15.05
C THR A 224 10.90 -19.28 -15.03
N SER A 225 11.79 -20.24 -14.79
CA SER A 225 11.43 -21.62 -14.48
C SER A 225 11.01 -21.83 -13.03
N ASP A 226 11.18 -20.80 -12.18
CA ASP A 226 10.82 -20.87 -10.77
C ASP A 226 9.30 -21.03 -10.58
N THR A 227 8.94 -21.87 -9.62
CA THR A 227 7.56 -22.03 -9.14
C THR A 227 7.12 -20.81 -8.35
N SER A 228 5.80 -20.60 -8.20
CA SER A 228 5.26 -19.50 -7.40
C SER A 228 5.78 -19.50 -5.95
N THR A 229 5.98 -20.67 -5.34
CA THR A 229 6.62 -20.79 -4.02
C THR A 229 8.06 -20.26 -4.03
N GLN A 230 8.87 -20.65 -5.01
CA GLN A 230 10.24 -20.14 -5.13
C GLN A 230 10.29 -18.63 -5.39
N VAL A 231 9.33 -18.09 -6.14
CA VAL A 231 9.20 -16.63 -6.35
C VAL A 231 8.91 -15.91 -5.03
N ILE A 232 8.02 -16.45 -4.19
CA ILE A 232 7.72 -15.89 -2.86
C ILE A 232 8.94 -15.96 -1.94
N GLU A 233 9.65 -17.09 -1.90
CA GLU A 233 10.86 -17.23 -1.08
C GLU A 233 11.95 -16.22 -1.50
N LYS A 234 12.15 -16.01 -2.80
CA LYS A 234 13.05 -14.94 -3.29
C LYS A 234 12.62 -13.54 -2.88
N ALA A 235 11.31 -13.29 -2.72
CA ALA A 235 10.82 -12.02 -2.20
C ALA A 235 11.13 -11.88 -0.69
N LYS A 236 11.09 -12.98 0.07
CA LYS A 236 11.48 -13.03 1.50
C LYS A 236 12.98 -12.83 1.69
N ASP A 237 13.83 -13.32 0.79
CA ASP A 237 15.29 -13.13 0.86
C ASP A 237 15.70 -11.65 0.94
N LEU A 238 14.88 -10.75 0.37
CA LEU A 238 15.12 -9.31 0.44
C LEU A 238 14.92 -8.72 1.84
N ASP A 239 14.22 -9.39 2.75
CA ASP A 239 14.03 -8.91 4.12
C ASP A 239 15.39 -8.70 4.81
N ALA A 240 16.29 -9.68 4.70
CA ALA A 240 17.61 -9.60 5.29
C ALA A 240 18.48 -8.51 4.64
N ILE A 241 18.35 -8.31 3.32
CA ILE A 241 19.10 -7.31 2.56
C ILE A 241 18.65 -5.90 2.90
N LEU A 242 17.34 -5.70 3.05
CA LEU A 242 16.71 -4.41 3.35
C LEU A 242 16.59 -4.15 4.87
N GLY A 243 16.96 -5.13 5.70
CA GLY A 243 16.83 -5.07 7.15
C GLY A 243 15.38 -4.96 7.63
N LEU A 244 14.44 -5.61 6.94
CA LEU A 244 13.03 -5.60 7.28
C LEU A 244 12.72 -6.66 8.33
N THR A 245 11.83 -6.31 9.25
CA THR A 245 11.30 -7.24 10.26
C THR A 245 9.79 -7.14 10.28
N PHE A 246 9.12 -8.28 10.30
CA PHE A 246 7.66 -8.37 10.34
C PHE A 246 7.24 -9.16 11.57
N LYS A 247 6.26 -8.62 12.31
CA LYS A 247 5.69 -9.31 13.46
C LYS A 247 4.59 -10.25 12.99
N THR A 248 4.55 -11.44 13.58
CA THR A 248 3.48 -12.43 13.37
C THR A 248 2.91 -12.87 14.73
N PRO A 249 1.61 -13.22 14.83
CA PRO A 249 0.61 -13.21 13.77
C PRO A 249 0.27 -11.78 13.30
N LEU A 250 -0.22 -11.65 12.07
CA LEU A 250 -0.66 -10.37 11.51
C LEU A 250 -1.78 -9.77 12.36
N THR A 251 -1.73 -8.47 12.58
CA THR A 251 -2.73 -7.71 13.33
C THR A 251 -3.46 -6.72 12.43
N TRP A 252 -4.53 -6.16 12.96
CA TRP A 252 -5.24 -5.00 12.42
C TRP A 252 -5.42 -4.02 13.60
N PRO A 253 -5.50 -2.70 13.38
CA PRO A 253 -5.86 -1.75 14.42
C PRO A 253 -7.16 -2.18 15.12
N ASP A 254 -7.18 -2.12 16.46
CA ASP A 254 -8.36 -2.44 17.26
C ASP A 254 -9.29 -1.22 17.30
N THR A 255 -9.85 -0.90 16.14
CA THR A 255 -10.70 0.27 15.92
C THR A 255 -11.89 -0.08 15.05
N ASP A 256 -13.01 0.62 15.21
CA ASP A 256 -14.20 0.49 14.35
C ASP A 256 -14.05 1.16 12.97
N ASN A 257 -12.85 1.70 12.67
CA ASN A 257 -12.58 2.35 11.40
C ASN A 257 -12.66 1.35 10.25
N ASP A 258 -13.30 1.76 9.16
CA ASP A 258 -13.27 1.00 7.91
C ASP A 258 -11.92 1.16 7.18
N ILE A 259 -11.78 0.47 6.04
CA ILE A 259 -10.57 0.56 5.20
C ILE A 259 -10.37 1.96 4.60
N TRP A 260 -11.45 2.72 4.39
CA TRP A 260 -11.38 4.08 3.84
C TRP A 260 -10.75 5.04 4.85
N GLU A 261 -11.23 5.01 6.09
CA GLU A 261 -10.67 5.81 7.19
C GLU A 261 -9.23 5.38 7.50
N THR A 262 -8.97 4.07 7.51
CA THR A 262 -7.62 3.51 7.69
C THR A 262 -6.65 4.03 6.63
N ALA A 263 -7.07 4.05 5.35
CA ALA A 263 -6.26 4.57 4.26
C ALA A 263 -5.96 6.07 4.40
N ILE A 264 -6.91 6.86 4.90
CA ILE A 264 -6.65 8.27 5.22
C ILE A 264 -5.56 8.37 6.27
N PHE A 265 -5.60 7.56 7.33
CA PHE A 265 -4.58 7.59 8.37
C PHE A 265 -3.20 7.18 7.86
N TRP A 266 -3.09 6.17 6.98
CA TRP A 266 -1.83 5.85 6.32
C TRP A 266 -1.30 7.02 5.49
N CYS A 267 -2.15 7.66 4.69
CA CYS A 267 -1.76 8.83 3.91
C CYS A 267 -1.36 10.01 4.80
N ARG A 268 -2.04 10.23 5.93
CA ARG A 268 -1.68 11.27 6.92
C ARG A 268 -0.35 10.98 7.59
N ALA A 269 -0.06 9.72 7.91
CA ALA A 269 1.23 9.29 8.46
C ALA A 269 2.36 9.44 7.43
N SER A 270 2.12 9.04 6.18
CA SER A 270 3.04 9.22 5.05
C SER A 270 3.31 10.70 4.76
N PHE A 271 2.30 11.55 4.91
CA PHE A 271 2.47 13.00 4.83
C PHE A 271 3.32 13.58 5.96
N ALA A 272 3.11 13.16 7.21
CA ALA A 272 3.96 13.55 8.33
C ALA A 272 5.41 13.07 8.13
N PHE A 273 5.59 11.83 7.65
CA PHE A 273 6.88 11.32 7.23
C PHE A 273 7.54 12.22 6.18
N SER A 274 6.81 12.58 5.11
CA SER A 274 7.29 13.49 4.06
C SER A 274 7.69 14.86 4.63
N CYS A 275 6.91 15.42 5.56
CA CYS A 275 7.21 16.72 6.18
C CYS A 275 8.43 16.67 7.09
N ASN A 276 8.74 15.52 7.70
CA ASN A 276 10.00 15.36 8.42
C ASN A 276 11.19 15.20 7.47
N VAL A 277 11.02 14.38 6.41
CA VAL A 277 12.09 14.15 5.43
C VAL A 277 12.41 15.42 4.66
N PHE A 278 11.40 16.19 4.27
CA PHE A 278 11.49 17.47 3.58
C PHE A 278 10.82 18.53 4.45
N PRO A 279 11.56 19.26 5.30
CA PRO A 279 11.00 20.27 6.18
C PRO A 279 10.24 21.36 5.40
N ILE A 280 9.12 21.85 5.95
CA ILE A 280 8.27 22.87 5.29
C ILE A 280 9.02 24.20 5.18
N GLU A 281 9.90 24.50 6.12
CA GLU A 281 10.71 25.72 6.15
C GLU A 281 11.72 25.77 5.00
N MET A 282 12.22 24.60 4.57
CA MET A 282 13.12 24.47 3.42
C MET A 282 12.35 24.36 2.11
N TYR A 283 11.21 23.65 2.13
CA TYR A 283 10.38 23.44 0.96
C TYR A 283 8.92 23.82 1.25
N PRO A 284 8.57 25.12 1.20
CA PRO A 284 7.21 25.58 1.43
C PRO A 284 6.29 25.28 0.23
N TYR A 285 4.98 25.42 0.41
CA TYR A 285 3.97 25.04 -0.58
C TYR A 285 3.95 25.89 -1.85
N ASP A 286 4.40 27.13 -1.76
CA ASP A 286 4.56 28.08 -2.86
C ASP A 286 5.95 27.98 -3.54
N SER A 287 6.88 27.21 -2.95
CA SER A 287 8.21 26.99 -3.53
C SER A 287 8.14 26.29 -4.88
N GLN A 288 9.02 26.74 -5.77
CA GLN A 288 9.28 26.07 -7.05
C GLN A 288 10.46 25.11 -6.99
N GLU A 289 11.14 25.03 -5.84
CA GLU A 289 12.31 24.17 -5.64
C GLU A 289 11.91 22.69 -5.70
N GLN A 290 12.77 21.93 -6.37
CA GLN A 290 12.66 20.49 -6.51
C GLN A 290 14.05 19.91 -6.29
N PRO A 291 14.36 19.41 -5.08
CA PRO A 291 15.67 18.84 -4.83
C PRO A 291 15.85 17.59 -5.70
N LEU A 292 17.04 17.43 -6.25
CA LEU A 292 17.41 16.22 -6.98
C LEU A 292 17.66 15.10 -5.98
N PHE A 293 17.16 13.89 -6.26
CA PHE A 293 17.18 12.78 -5.31
C PHE A 293 18.59 12.48 -4.78
N LYS A 294 19.58 12.40 -5.68
CA LYS A 294 20.96 12.07 -5.34
C LYS A 294 21.68 13.18 -4.56
N GLU A 295 21.27 14.42 -4.76
CA GLU A 295 21.86 15.58 -4.08
C GLU A 295 21.28 15.74 -2.68
N TYR A 296 20.01 15.38 -2.50
CA TYR A 296 19.35 15.43 -1.20
C TYR A 296 19.75 14.27 -0.30
N PHE A 297 19.73 13.04 -0.82
CA PHE A 297 20.03 11.84 -0.05
C PHE A 297 21.51 11.46 -0.12
N THR A 298 22.34 12.28 0.51
CA THR A 298 23.79 12.03 0.65
C THR A 298 24.13 11.09 1.81
N ASP A 299 23.29 11.05 2.84
CA ASP A 299 23.39 10.09 3.95
C ASP A 299 22.72 8.77 3.58
N VAL A 300 23.53 7.81 3.14
CA VAL A 300 23.08 6.48 2.71
C VAL A 300 22.43 5.69 3.85
N LYS A 301 22.88 5.86 5.10
CA LYS A 301 22.31 5.12 6.24
C LYS A 301 20.91 5.62 6.56
N LYS A 302 20.73 6.94 6.52
CA LYS A 302 19.44 7.58 6.73
C LYS A 302 18.45 7.27 5.61
N LEU A 303 18.90 7.26 4.35
CA LEU A 303 18.07 6.81 3.23
C LEU A 303 17.64 5.34 3.40
N ALA A 304 18.56 4.44 3.76
CA ALA A 304 18.22 3.03 3.99
C ALA A 304 17.21 2.84 5.14
N GLU A 305 17.30 3.67 6.19
CA GLU A 305 16.28 3.69 7.25
C GLU A 305 14.91 4.11 6.71
N TYR A 306 14.85 5.17 5.90
CA TYR A 306 13.61 5.61 5.26
C TYR A 306 13.00 4.56 4.33
N ASP A 307 13.85 3.89 3.54
CA ASP A 307 13.42 2.79 2.68
C ASP A 307 12.80 1.67 3.50
N ARG A 308 13.46 1.25 4.59
CA ARG A 308 12.91 0.22 5.50
C ARG A 308 11.56 0.63 6.07
N ILE A 309 11.41 1.88 6.53
CA ILE A 309 10.16 2.36 7.13
C ILE A 309 9.01 2.26 6.13
N VAL A 310 9.21 2.76 4.91
CA VAL A 310 8.17 2.78 3.87
C VAL A 310 7.86 1.37 3.39
N LEU A 311 8.87 0.60 3.01
CA LEU A 311 8.69 -0.73 2.41
C LEU A 311 8.14 -1.75 3.40
N GLN A 312 8.61 -1.74 4.66
CA GLN A 312 8.05 -2.61 5.71
C GLN A 312 6.58 -2.27 5.94
N SER A 313 6.25 -0.99 6.08
CA SER A 313 4.88 -0.58 6.40
C SER A 313 3.92 -0.93 5.26
N ALA A 314 4.35 -0.74 4.00
CA ALA A 314 3.56 -1.11 2.83
C ALA A 314 3.29 -2.62 2.76
N VAL A 315 4.32 -3.46 2.91
CA VAL A 315 4.18 -4.92 2.91
C VAL A 315 3.26 -5.39 4.03
N TYR A 316 3.48 -4.88 5.24
CA TYR A 316 2.69 -5.29 6.40
C TYR A 316 1.22 -4.87 6.25
N ALA A 317 0.97 -3.63 5.84
CA ALA A 317 -0.38 -3.13 5.60
C ALA A 317 -1.12 -3.96 4.55
N VAL A 318 -0.47 -4.33 3.43
CA VAL A 318 -1.06 -5.20 2.41
C VAL A 318 -1.48 -6.55 3.01
N ALA A 319 -0.57 -7.24 3.70
CA ALA A 319 -0.85 -8.54 4.28
C ALA A 319 -1.96 -8.46 5.35
N SER A 320 -1.90 -7.46 6.22
CA SER A 320 -2.89 -7.23 7.27
C SER A 320 -4.28 -6.89 6.71
N THR A 321 -4.37 -6.08 5.65
CA THR A 321 -5.65 -5.79 4.98
C THR A 321 -6.23 -7.04 4.32
N TRP A 322 -5.40 -7.84 3.65
CA TRP A 322 -5.87 -9.08 3.06
C TRP A 322 -6.43 -10.05 4.11
N LYS A 323 -5.75 -10.16 5.25
CA LYS A 323 -6.25 -10.89 6.42
C LYS A 323 -7.54 -10.28 6.97
N GLN A 324 -7.69 -8.96 6.96
CA GLN A 324 -8.90 -8.30 7.44
C GLN A 324 -10.11 -8.59 6.55
N ILE A 325 -9.93 -8.63 5.23
CA ILE A 325 -10.96 -9.11 4.29
C ILE A 325 -11.35 -10.55 4.66
N TRP A 326 -10.34 -11.41 4.84
CA TRP A 326 -10.55 -12.82 5.19
C TRP A 326 -11.30 -13.04 6.51
N ARG A 327 -11.06 -12.18 7.50
CA ARG A 327 -11.72 -12.24 8.80
C ARG A 327 -13.23 -11.99 8.73
N LYS A 328 -13.74 -11.32 7.69
CA LYS A 328 -15.19 -11.15 7.50
C LYS A 328 -15.95 -12.49 7.41
N PHE A 329 -15.25 -13.58 7.09
CA PHE A 329 -15.82 -14.92 6.96
C PHE A 329 -15.56 -15.81 8.19
N GLN A 330 -14.73 -15.36 9.13
CA GLN A 330 -14.45 -16.07 10.38
C GLN A 330 -15.41 -15.57 11.46
N GLY A 331 -16.59 -16.21 11.55
CA GLY A 331 -17.60 -15.94 12.57
C GLY A 331 -17.13 -16.19 14.00
#